data_AF-A0A8S9XAP4-F1
#
_entry.id   AF-A0A8S9XAP4-F1
#
_cell.length_a   1.000
_cell.length_b   1.000
_cell.length_c   1.000
_cell.angle_alpha   90.00
_cell.angle_beta   90.00
_cell.angle_gamma   90.00
#
_symmetry.space_group_name_H-M   'P 1'
#
loop_
_entity.id
_entity.type
_entity.pdbx_description
1 polymer ?
#
loop_
_entity_poly.entity_id
_entity_poly.type
_entity_poly.pdbx_seq_one_letter_code
_entity_poly.pdbx_strand_id
1 'polypeptide(L)'
;MSSGSALLLSVICPGAAVELTAHLSENGLHGFISFIEEEGQVYVATKLTTDSSWTWAVRNLPVDYTEIDNRCSDKMLGETIIDLTPILGEVSSNTSSLVSRSDLIPLTGATGIWSRSLLLQSEGKRACATLMASGNSSVKVAEAHFPGDGRLRGRVLFQWLGSSLASDAVIYSDLHWANDPLRTSHNWRIYTTDVLESEVDKAKENCNSLQVILMDLGTRLDGIRVGDRKLYRDPNLPQMDTGNKKRQHFLVLLDNDHPDTYLTCSRIRPRPPTLVRALISAHGVMGYLNLEQRSQLTPTRVHLNITRVTEPVLGGFRIHALPALPPLDNAPHLDRCKEIGGVYNPTGKGIAADAPIPGEQSQDNYAVGDISGKLGYAAAREWDAFLPLLGKHSVILRTFVIYRNGESGIEEPWICSTLMRYIWSEPDYKMPMLTAQAVYRYPLVGRVIWDVSKHYRRTQMEYNGESSWKRFLQLDRSVNVNESKESVVGDLTERLGVLKISGGKKLIRESRALFTDDNIPVTVTTRFLENL
;
A
#
# COMPACT_ATOMS: atom_id res chain seq x y z
N MET A 1 37.67 -17.25 -57.24
CA MET A 1 37.90 -16.12 -56.31
C MET A 1 36.66 -15.23 -56.37
N SER A 2 35.65 -15.51 -55.55
CA SER A 2 34.50 -14.62 -55.36
C SER A 2 34.49 -14.21 -53.89
N SER A 3 34.71 -12.91 -53.65
CA SER A 3 34.73 -12.32 -52.32
C SER A 3 33.30 -12.20 -51.80
N GLY A 4 32.93 -13.01 -50.82
CA GLY A 4 31.73 -12.80 -50.02
C GLY A 4 31.99 -11.68 -49.01
N SER A 5 31.37 -10.52 -49.20
CA SER A 5 31.29 -9.49 -48.16
C SER A 5 30.15 -9.86 -47.22
N ALA A 6 30.49 -10.36 -46.03
CA ALA A 6 29.55 -10.52 -44.94
C ALA A 6 29.37 -9.16 -44.26
N LEU A 7 28.22 -8.50 -44.50
CA LEU A 7 27.76 -7.41 -43.66
C LEU A 7 27.48 -7.98 -42.26
N LEU A 8 28.33 -7.63 -41.29
CA LEU A 8 27.95 -7.68 -39.88
C LEU A 8 26.85 -6.63 -39.67
N LEU A 9 25.59 -7.06 -39.66
CA LEU A 9 24.54 -6.32 -38.98
C LEU A 9 24.84 -6.41 -37.47
N SER A 10 25.40 -5.34 -36.93
CA SER A 10 25.37 -5.09 -35.49
C SER A 10 23.91 -5.08 -35.07
N VAL A 11 23.47 -6.14 -34.40
CA VAL A 11 22.24 -6.13 -33.62
C VAL A 11 22.48 -5.13 -32.50
N ILE A 12 22.02 -3.90 -32.71
CA ILE A 12 21.87 -2.91 -31.65
C ILE A 12 20.83 -3.52 -30.72
N CYS A 13 21.28 -4.08 -29.61
CA CYS A 13 20.41 -4.40 -28.50
C CYS A 13 19.87 -3.04 -28.03
N PRO A 14 18.56 -2.76 -28.07
CA PRO A 14 18.04 -1.55 -27.46
C PRO A 14 18.33 -1.70 -25.97
N GLY A 15 19.33 -0.98 -25.48
CA GLY A 15 19.56 -0.83 -24.04
C GLY A 15 18.22 -0.40 -23.46
N ALA A 16 17.68 -1.19 -22.54
CA ALA A 16 16.39 -0.90 -21.95
C ALA A 16 16.49 0.45 -21.23
N ALA A 17 15.94 1.50 -21.85
CA ALA A 17 15.88 2.82 -21.28
C ALA A 17 15.11 2.73 -19.96
N VAL A 18 15.76 3.13 -18.85
CA VAL A 18 15.11 3.19 -17.54
C VAL A 18 14.36 4.49 -17.47
N GLU A 19 13.08 4.40 -17.11
CA GLU A 19 12.22 5.56 -16.93
C GLU A 19 11.71 5.58 -15.49
N LEU A 20 11.91 6.72 -14.81
CA LEU A 20 11.40 6.97 -13.46
C LEU A 20 10.43 8.14 -13.48
N THR A 21 9.23 7.98 -12.90
CA THR A 21 8.23 9.05 -12.81
C THR A 21 7.83 9.34 -11.37
N ALA A 22 7.84 10.61 -11.00
CA ALA A 22 7.37 11.16 -9.74
C ALA A 22 6.03 11.90 -9.95
N HIS A 23 5.00 11.52 -9.20
CA HIS A 23 3.65 12.10 -9.30
C HIS A 23 3.39 13.04 -8.11
N LEU A 24 3.25 14.33 -8.38
CA LEU A 24 3.24 15.41 -7.38
C LEU A 24 1.87 16.10 -7.36
N SER A 25 1.26 16.26 -6.19
CA SER A 25 -0.09 16.84 -6.08
C SER A 25 -0.35 17.45 -4.71
N GLU A 26 0.44 18.44 -4.29
CA GLU A 26 0.40 18.98 -2.93
C GLU A 26 0.69 20.49 -2.92
N ASN A 27 0.00 21.25 -2.06
CA ASN A 27 0.21 22.69 -1.86
C ASN A 27 0.14 23.55 -3.15
N GLY A 28 -0.80 23.25 -4.05
CA GLY A 28 -1.01 23.97 -5.31
C GLY A 28 -0.13 23.51 -6.48
N LEU A 29 0.82 22.59 -6.24
CA LEU A 29 1.56 21.92 -7.29
C LEU A 29 0.81 20.66 -7.71
N HIS A 30 0.55 20.49 -9.01
CA HIS A 30 0.00 19.25 -9.56
C HIS A 30 0.67 18.83 -10.87
N GLY A 31 1.03 17.55 -11.01
CA GLY A 31 1.56 17.00 -12.24
C GLY A 31 2.54 15.86 -12.03
N PHE A 32 3.45 15.68 -12.99
CA PHE A 32 4.50 14.68 -12.89
C PHE A 32 5.82 15.15 -13.50
N ILE A 33 6.88 14.49 -13.05
CA ILE A 33 8.26 14.66 -13.52
C ILE A 33 8.78 13.28 -13.88
N SER A 34 9.28 13.11 -15.10
CA SER A 34 9.82 11.86 -15.61
C SER A 34 11.30 12.01 -15.95
N PHE A 35 12.12 11.06 -15.52
CA PHE A 35 13.54 10.94 -15.82
C PHE A 35 13.75 9.74 -16.73
N ILE A 36 14.31 9.95 -17.90
CA ILE A 36 14.54 8.93 -18.93
C ILE A 36 16.04 8.85 -19.18
N GLU A 37 16.63 7.69 -18.95
CA GLU A 37 18.05 7.44 -19.25
C GLU A 37 18.22 6.81 -20.63
N GLU A 38 18.89 7.54 -21.52
CA GLU A 38 19.21 7.10 -22.89
C GLU A 38 20.63 7.56 -23.26
N GLU A 39 21.44 6.65 -23.81
CA GLU A 39 22.79 6.95 -24.34
C GLU A 39 23.74 7.68 -23.35
N GLY A 40 23.61 7.44 -22.04
CA GLY A 40 24.44 8.09 -21.01
C GLY A 40 24.00 9.52 -20.65
N GLN A 41 22.83 9.94 -21.11
CA GLN A 41 22.17 11.17 -20.72
C GLN A 41 20.86 10.88 -20.00
N VAL A 42 20.44 11.83 -19.18
CA VAL A 42 19.16 11.79 -18.47
C VAL A 42 18.31 12.95 -18.95
N TYR A 43 17.25 12.61 -19.67
CA TYR A 43 16.23 13.54 -20.13
C TYR A 43 15.17 13.67 -19.05
N VAL A 44 14.90 14.90 -18.61
CA VAL A 44 13.88 15.20 -17.61
C VAL A 44 12.72 15.91 -18.27
N ALA A 45 11.59 15.22 -18.34
CA ALA A 45 10.34 15.75 -18.86
C ALA A 45 9.44 16.18 -17.70
N THR A 46 8.92 17.41 -17.76
CA THR A 46 8.10 17.97 -16.70
C THR A 46 6.74 18.37 -17.25
N LYS A 47 5.67 17.94 -16.57
CA LYS A 47 4.30 18.39 -16.84
C LYS A 47 3.68 18.81 -15.52
N LEU A 48 3.84 20.08 -15.18
CA LEU A 48 3.44 20.64 -13.89
C LEU A 48 2.49 21.84 -14.06
N THR A 49 1.50 21.91 -13.19
CA THR A 49 0.59 23.04 -13.01
C THR A 49 0.91 23.68 -11.66
N THR A 50 1.40 24.92 -11.67
CA THR A 50 1.81 25.69 -10.50
C THR A 50 1.91 27.17 -10.84
N ASP A 51 1.61 28.04 -9.87
CA ASP A 51 1.75 29.49 -9.99
C ASP A 51 3.14 30.00 -9.53
N SER A 52 3.93 29.16 -8.85
CA SER A 52 5.24 29.51 -8.32
C SER A 52 6.38 28.66 -8.90
N SER A 53 7.61 29.17 -8.74
CA SER A 53 8.85 28.43 -9.01
C SER A 53 9.23 27.57 -7.81
N TRP A 54 9.75 26.37 -8.07
CA TRP A 54 10.10 25.38 -7.04
C TRP A 54 11.56 24.96 -7.14
N THR A 55 12.24 24.95 -6.00
CA THR A 55 13.51 24.23 -5.84
C THR A 55 13.22 22.76 -5.59
N TRP A 56 14.18 21.89 -5.91
CA TRP A 56 13.94 20.45 -5.92
C TRP A 56 15.19 19.63 -5.63
N ALA A 57 15.01 18.59 -4.84
CA ALA A 57 16.08 17.72 -4.39
C ALA A 57 15.60 16.28 -4.19
N VAL A 58 16.51 15.32 -4.38
CA VAL A 58 16.26 13.90 -4.09
C VAL A 58 16.61 13.61 -2.64
N ARG A 59 15.67 13.01 -1.91
CA ARG A 59 15.81 12.63 -0.49
C ARG A 59 15.99 11.12 -0.33
N ASN A 60 16.56 10.71 0.79
CA ASN A 60 17.02 9.33 0.98
C ASN A 60 15.88 8.29 0.94
N LEU A 61 14.76 8.56 1.61
CA LEU A 61 13.66 7.62 1.80
C LEU A 61 12.50 7.89 0.81
N PRO A 62 11.76 6.85 0.37
CA PRO A 62 10.54 7.01 -0.40
C PRO A 62 9.42 7.68 0.42
N VAL A 63 8.42 8.22 -0.28
CA VAL A 63 7.20 8.74 0.35
C VAL A 63 6.34 7.58 0.82
N ASP A 64 5.86 7.65 2.06
CA ASP A 64 4.87 6.74 2.62
C ASP A 64 3.46 7.27 2.31
N TYR A 65 2.78 6.65 1.34
CA TYR A 65 1.44 7.07 0.90
C TYR A 65 0.33 6.56 1.83
N THR A 66 0.64 5.85 2.92
CA THR A 66 -0.36 5.52 3.96
C THR A 66 -0.62 6.68 4.91
N GLU A 67 0.32 7.63 4.99
CA GLU A 67 0.17 8.89 5.71
C GLU A 67 -0.36 9.98 4.77
N ILE A 68 -1.39 10.67 5.23
CA ILE A 68 -2.08 11.72 4.46
C ILE A 68 -1.67 13.13 4.90
N ASP A 69 -0.95 13.25 6.02
CA ASP A 69 -0.51 14.52 6.60
C ASP A 69 1.00 14.49 6.87
N ASN A 70 1.69 15.62 6.66
CA ASN A 70 3.10 15.84 7.00
C ASN A 70 4.11 14.81 6.45
N ARG A 71 3.74 14.10 5.37
CA ARG A 71 4.56 13.05 4.74
C ARG A 71 5.83 13.58 4.06
N CYS A 72 5.86 14.88 3.71
CA CYS A 72 7.01 15.54 3.07
C CYS A 72 7.97 16.22 4.06
N SER A 73 7.88 15.89 5.35
CA SER A 73 8.81 16.39 6.37
C SER A 73 10.19 15.75 6.27
N ASP A 74 11.21 16.45 6.76
CA ASP A 74 12.60 15.95 6.77
C ASP A 74 12.75 14.64 7.56
N LYS A 75 11.96 14.49 8.64
CA LYS A 75 11.88 13.26 9.43
C LYS A 75 11.42 12.06 8.60
N MET A 76 10.49 12.27 7.67
CA MET A 76 9.87 11.19 6.89
C MET A 76 10.69 10.85 5.65
N LEU A 77 11.29 11.85 5.00
CA LEU A 77 12.04 11.67 3.75
C LEU A 77 13.54 11.37 3.97
N GLY A 78 14.06 11.56 5.19
CA GLY A 78 15.48 11.43 5.48
C GLY A 78 16.32 12.52 4.80
N GLU A 79 17.64 12.38 4.77
CA GLU A 79 18.60 13.39 4.29
C GLU A 79 18.51 13.67 2.77
N THR A 80 19.03 14.82 2.33
CA THR A 80 19.22 15.12 0.90
C THR A 80 20.38 14.30 0.34
N ILE A 81 20.14 13.60 -0.76
CA ILE A 81 21.18 12.85 -1.50
C ILE A 81 21.73 13.68 -2.65
N ILE A 82 20.85 14.34 -3.41
CA ILE A 82 21.22 15.18 -4.57
C ILE A 82 20.34 16.42 -4.56
N ASP A 83 20.95 17.60 -4.65
CA ASP A 83 20.23 18.83 -4.96
C ASP A 83 20.21 19.01 -6.48
N LEU A 84 19.02 19.01 -7.06
CA LEU A 84 18.84 19.10 -8.51
C LEU A 84 18.81 20.56 -8.99
N THR A 85 18.53 21.50 -8.10
CA THR A 85 18.38 22.92 -8.44
C THR A 85 19.65 23.52 -9.07
N PRO A 86 20.87 23.27 -8.55
CA PRO A 86 22.11 23.75 -9.18
C PRO A 86 22.44 23.05 -10.50
N ILE A 87 21.90 21.85 -10.73
CA ILE A 87 22.20 21.01 -11.91
C ILE A 87 21.26 21.34 -13.06
N LEU A 88 19.97 21.52 -12.75
CA LEU A 88 18.88 21.59 -13.72
C LEU A 88 18.13 22.93 -13.71
N GLY A 89 18.40 23.80 -12.74
CA GLY A 89 17.62 25.01 -12.48
C GLY A 89 16.38 24.74 -11.64
N GLU A 90 15.62 25.79 -11.34
CA GLU A 90 14.30 25.68 -10.70
C GLU A 90 13.24 25.19 -11.68
N VAL A 91 12.17 24.59 -11.16
CA VAL A 91 11.08 24.06 -11.97
C VAL A 91 9.80 24.89 -11.80
N SER A 92 9.14 25.20 -12.91
CA SER A 92 7.84 25.86 -12.94
C SER A 92 6.96 25.31 -14.07
N SER A 93 5.75 25.84 -14.27
CA SER A 93 4.84 25.36 -15.33
C SER A 93 5.34 25.56 -16.76
N ASN A 94 6.33 26.44 -16.99
CA ASN A 94 6.92 26.63 -18.32
C ASN A 94 8.08 25.66 -18.62
N THR A 95 8.53 24.91 -17.62
CA THR A 95 9.61 23.94 -17.77
C THR A 95 9.03 22.71 -18.47
N SER A 96 9.64 22.27 -19.58
CA SER A 96 9.12 21.15 -20.37
C SER A 96 10.16 20.05 -20.63
N SER A 97 11.39 20.43 -20.96
CA SER A 97 12.48 19.50 -21.24
C SER A 97 13.78 20.02 -20.66
N LEU A 98 14.40 19.23 -19.79
CA LEU A 98 15.74 19.47 -19.26
C LEU A 98 16.62 18.27 -19.60
N VAL A 99 17.93 18.48 -19.69
CA VAL A 99 18.89 17.41 -19.98
C VAL A 99 20.02 17.51 -18.98
N SER A 100 20.40 16.38 -18.42
CA SER A 100 21.61 16.23 -17.62
C SER A 100 22.39 15.00 -18.06
N ARG A 101 23.59 14.84 -17.51
CA ARG A 101 24.41 13.66 -17.73
C ARG A 101 24.08 12.58 -16.69
N SER A 102 24.17 11.31 -17.07
CA SER A 102 23.83 10.20 -16.16
C SER A 102 24.79 10.03 -14.98
N ASP A 103 26.03 10.55 -15.08
CA ASP A 103 26.99 10.57 -13.97
C ASP A 103 26.54 11.50 -12.82
N LEU A 104 25.81 12.57 -13.14
CA LEU A 104 25.29 13.53 -12.17
C LEU A 104 23.98 13.06 -11.54
N ILE A 105 23.16 12.35 -12.31
CA ILE A 105 21.83 11.86 -11.88
C ILE A 105 21.68 10.38 -12.26
N PRO A 106 22.33 9.46 -11.56
CA PRO A 106 22.19 8.03 -11.85
C PRO A 106 20.77 7.56 -11.50
N LEU A 107 20.07 6.93 -12.45
CA LEU A 107 18.71 6.41 -12.19
C LEU A 107 18.74 5.09 -11.41
N THR A 108 19.72 4.24 -11.73
CA THR A 108 19.93 2.92 -11.12
C THR A 108 21.34 2.77 -10.54
N GLY A 109 21.62 1.65 -9.87
CA GLY A 109 22.94 1.35 -9.33
C GLY A 109 23.12 1.82 -7.88
N ALA A 110 24.36 1.80 -7.37
CA ALA A 110 24.63 2.02 -5.95
C ALA A 110 24.23 3.43 -5.47
N THR A 111 24.42 4.44 -6.33
CA THR A 111 24.06 5.85 -6.08
C THR A 111 22.72 6.25 -6.71
N GLY A 112 21.97 5.29 -7.27
CA GLY A 112 20.76 5.54 -8.03
C GLY A 112 19.65 6.28 -7.26
N ILE A 113 18.78 6.96 -7.99
CA ILE A 113 17.63 7.70 -7.43
C ILE A 113 16.31 6.92 -7.43
N TRP A 114 16.22 5.76 -8.08
CA TRP A 114 15.02 4.91 -8.02
C TRP A 114 14.58 4.57 -6.58
N SER A 115 13.27 4.53 -6.32
CA SER A 115 12.67 4.24 -5.00
C SER A 115 13.05 5.23 -3.89
N ARG A 116 13.66 6.36 -4.25
CA ARG A 116 13.85 7.52 -3.37
C ARG A 116 12.69 8.50 -3.56
N SER A 117 12.65 9.56 -2.76
CA SER A 117 11.66 10.62 -2.96
C SER A 117 12.27 11.86 -3.59
N LEU A 118 11.46 12.55 -4.38
CA LEU A 118 11.71 13.89 -4.87
C LEU A 118 10.96 14.87 -3.96
N LEU A 119 11.64 15.88 -3.45
CA LEU A 119 11.08 16.95 -2.61
C LEU A 119 11.18 18.27 -3.36
N LEU A 120 10.06 18.94 -3.53
CA LEU A 120 9.94 20.28 -4.09
C LEU A 120 9.61 21.28 -2.98
N GLN A 121 10.23 22.46 -3.00
CA GLN A 121 10.01 23.53 -2.03
C GLN A 121 9.81 24.89 -2.70
N SER A 122 8.84 25.66 -2.21
CA SER A 122 8.55 27.03 -2.69
C SER A 122 7.88 27.81 -1.57
N GLU A 123 8.48 28.93 -1.14
CA GLU A 123 7.89 29.85 -0.13
C GLU A 123 7.33 29.16 1.13
N GLY A 124 8.03 28.15 1.66
CA GLY A 124 7.63 27.38 2.84
C GLY A 124 6.63 26.24 2.56
N LYS A 125 6.08 26.15 1.34
CA LYS A 125 5.30 25.01 0.87
C LYS A 125 6.22 23.87 0.47
N ARG A 126 5.73 22.63 0.62
CA ARG A 126 6.47 21.42 0.27
C ARG A 126 5.58 20.47 -0.52
N ALA A 127 6.14 19.80 -1.52
CA ALA A 127 5.48 18.70 -2.22
C ALA A 127 6.49 17.58 -2.42
N CYS A 128 6.05 16.33 -2.31
CA CYS A 128 6.94 15.20 -2.47
C CYS A 128 6.30 14.01 -3.18
N ALA A 129 7.14 13.20 -3.81
CA ALA A 129 6.71 12.00 -4.52
C ALA A 129 7.82 10.96 -4.59
N THR A 130 7.46 9.67 -4.58
CA THR A 130 8.44 8.60 -4.82
C THR A 130 8.81 8.52 -6.31
N LEU A 131 10.09 8.36 -6.62
CA LEU A 131 10.63 8.10 -7.95
C LEU A 131 10.39 6.63 -8.32
N MET A 132 9.28 6.37 -9.01
CA MET A 132 8.84 5.03 -9.36
C MET A 132 9.24 4.66 -10.77
N ALA A 133 9.56 3.40 -11.01
CA ALA A 133 9.77 2.92 -12.37
C ALA A 133 8.46 2.95 -13.19
N SER A 134 8.55 3.54 -14.39
CA SER A 134 7.48 3.66 -15.39
C SER A 134 7.94 3.12 -16.75
N GLY A 135 7.14 3.33 -17.80
CA GLY A 135 7.40 2.81 -19.15
C GLY A 135 7.42 1.27 -19.21
N ASN A 136 8.43 0.73 -19.91
CA ASN A 136 8.61 -0.71 -20.09
C ASN A 136 9.28 -1.42 -18.90
N SER A 137 9.56 -0.69 -17.82
CA SER A 137 10.22 -1.23 -16.64
C SER A 137 9.25 -2.03 -15.78
N SER A 138 9.57 -3.29 -15.51
CA SER A 138 8.82 -4.12 -14.55
C SER A 138 9.46 -4.08 -13.18
N VAL A 139 8.64 -3.92 -12.13
CA VAL A 139 9.09 -3.99 -10.73
C VAL A 139 8.42 -5.19 -10.06
N LYS A 140 9.23 -6.09 -9.51
CA LYS A 140 8.76 -7.19 -8.66
C LYS A 140 8.97 -6.82 -7.21
N VAL A 141 7.99 -7.12 -6.36
CA VAL A 141 8.01 -6.79 -4.94
C VAL A 141 7.81 -8.05 -4.10
N ALA A 142 8.60 -8.18 -3.03
CA ALA A 142 8.40 -9.18 -1.98
C ALA A 142 8.46 -8.51 -0.61
N GLU A 143 7.83 -9.14 0.38
CA GLU A 143 7.68 -8.62 1.74
C GLU A 143 8.05 -9.69 2.76
N ALA A 144 8.89 -9.33 3.73
CA ALA A 144 9.00 -10.02 5.01
C ALA A 144 8.26 -9.20 6.06
N HIS A 145 7.17 -9.76 6.60
CA HIS A 145 6.31 -9.09 7.57
C HIS A 145 6.54 -9.64 8.99
N PHE A 146 6.77 -8.75 9.95
CA PHE A 146 6.97 -9.09 11.35
C PHE A 146 5.71 -8.64 12.14
N PRO A 147 4.84 -9.59 12.52
CA PRO A 147 3.52 -9.28 13.08
C PRO A 147 3.57 -8.82 14.56
N GLY A 148 4.69 -9.02 15.26
CA GLY A 148 4.87 -8.55 16.64
C GLY A 148 4.93 -9.61 17.74
N ASP A 149 4.89 -10.89 17.39
CA ASP A 149 5.02 -12.03 18.32
C ASP A 149 6.39 -12.07 19.02
N GLY A 150 7.45 -11.58 18.37
CA GLY A 150 8.81 -11.51 18.92
C GLY A 150 9.26 -10.13 19.41
N ARG A 151 8.36 -9.29 19.94
CA ARG A 151 8.59 -7.84 20.27
C ARG A 151 8.89 -6.93 19.07
N LEU A 152 9.37 -7.47 17.96
CA LEU A 152 9.64 -6.74 16.72
C LEU A 152 8.39 -6.68 15.83
N ARG A 153 8.04 -5.49 15.36
CA ARG A 153 6.93 -5.25 14.44
C ARG A 153 7.41 -4.51 13.21
N GLY A 154 6.71 -4.69 12.10
CA GLY A 154 6.93 -3.92 10.89
C GLY A 154 7.14 -4.80 9.65
N ARG A 155 7.85 -4.28 8.66
CA ARG A 155 8.03 -4.96 7.38
C ARG A 155 9.33 -4.58 6.70
N VAL A 156 9.82 -5.50 5.88
CA VAL A 156 10.94 -5.30 4.96
C VAL A 156 10.46 -5.60 3.56
N LEU A 157 10.54 -4.61 2.67
CA LEU A 157 10.14 -4.70 1.27
C LEU A 157 11.37 -4.85 0.39
N PHE A 158 11.40 -5.91 -0.41
CA PHE A 158 12.40 -6.13 -1.45
C PHE A 158 11.77 -5.75 -2.78
N GLN A 159 12.44 -4.89 -3.56
CA GLN A 159 11.99 -4.50 -4.89
C GLN A 159 13.12 -4.75 -5.88
N TRP A 160 12.78 -5.34 -7.03
CA TRP A 160 13.69 -5.54 -8.15
C TRP A 160 13.16 -4.85 -9.39
N LEU A 161 13.97 -3.98 -9.99
CA LEU A 161 13.70 -3.25 -11.22
C LEU A 161 14.41 -3.93 -12.38
N GLY A 162 13.68 -4.33 -13.43
CA GLY A 162 14.26 -4.85 -14.66
C GLY A 162 13.84 -6.28 -15.01
N SER A 163 14.61 -6.92 -15.90
CA SER A 163 14.42 -8.31 -16.33
C SER A 163 15.41 -9.24 -15.61
N SER A 164 15.29 -10.56 -15.78
CA SER A 164 16.05 -11.56 -15.00
C SER A 164 17.58 -11.50 -15.15
N LEU A 165 18.10 -10.68 -16.07
CA LEU A 165 19.53 -10.60 -16.41
C LEU A 165 20.16 -9.23 -16.10
N ALA A 166 19.36 -8.20 -15.83
CA ALA A 166 19.82 -6.87 -15.43
C ALA A 166 18.76 -6.30 -14.47
N SER A 167 19.01 -6.46 -13.17
CA SER A 167 18.07 -6.05 -12.14
C SER A 167 18.74 -5.14 -11.11
N ASP A 168 18.32 -3.88 -11.01
CA ASP A 168 18.65 -3.06 -9.83
C ASP A 168 17.72 -3.50 -8.69
N ALA A 169 18.21 -3.46 -7.44
CA ALA A 169 17.40 -3.85 -6.30
C ALA A 169 17.52 -2.90 -5.12
N VAL A 170 16.39 -2.69 -4.45
CA VAL A 170 16.30 -1.90 -3.23
C VAL A 170 15.59 -2.69 -2.14
N ILE A 171 16.02 -2.46 -0.91
CA ILE A 171 15.40 -3.04 0.28
C ILE A 171 14.95 -1.88 1.17
N TYR A 172 13.65 -1.73 1.36
CA TYR A 172 13.09 -0.76 2.28
C TYR A 172 12.73 -1.45 3.59
N SER A 173 13.26 -0.96 4.71
CA SER A 173 12.98 -1.48 6.05
C SER A 173 12.23 -0.45 6.89
N ASP A 174 11.16 -0.89 7.53
CA ASP A 174 10.41 -0.14 8.55
C ASP A 174 10.09 -1.11 9.70
N LEU A 175 11.02 -1.21 10.64
CA LEU A 175 10.97 -2.12 11.78
C LEU A 175 10.99 -1.32 13.07
N HIS A 176 10.19 -1.71 14.06
CA HIS A 176 10.08 -1.05 15.35
C HIS A 176 9.88 -2.06 16.48
N TRP A 177 10.35 -1.72 17.67
CA TRP A 177 10.03 -2.47 18.87
C TRP A 177 8.62 -2.12 19.34
N ALA A 178 7.86 -3.13 19.78
CA ALA A 178 6.43 -2.98 20.08
C ALA A 178 6.13 -1.97 21.19
N ASN A 179 7.03 -1.83 22.18
CA ASN A 179 6.79 -1.05 23.41
C ASN A 179 7.97 -0.14 23.79
N ASP A 180 8.98 0.01 22.93
CA ASP A 180 10.21 0.72 23.30
C ASP A 180 10.73 1.55 22.13
N PRO A 181 11.01 2.86 22.29
CA PRO A 181 11.66 3.68 21.25
C PRO A 181 13.16 3.37 21.08
N LEU A 182 13.60 2.14 21.34
CA LEU A 182 14.98 1.72 21.16
C LEU A 182 15.37 1.74 19.68
N ARG A 183 16.58 2.23 19.42
CA ARG A 183 17.23 2.17 18.12
C ARG A 183 18.35 1.15 18.18
N THR A 184 18.18 0.04 17.47
CA THR A 184 19.18 -1.04 17.43
C THR A 184 19.55 -1.36 15.98
N SER A 185 20.72 -1.97 15.79
CA SER A 185 21.18 -2.45 14.49
C SER A 185 21.56 -3.92 14.64
N HIS A 186 21.05 -4.77 13.77
CA HIS A 186 21.23 -6.22 13.85
C HIS A 186 21.87 -6.75 12.58
N ASN A 187 22.72 -7.78 12.68
CA ASN A 187 23.13 -8.52 11.50
C ASN A 187 21.92 -9.29 10.94
N TRP A 188 21.84 -9.42 9.62
CA TRP A 188 20.67 -9.96 8.93
C TRP A 188 21.08 -10.80 7.72
N ARG A 189 20.36 -11.91 7.55
CA ARG A 189 20.67 -12.95 6.58
C ARG A 189 19.42 -13.47 5.92
N ILE A 190 19.55 -13.94 4.69
CA ILE A 190 18.50 -14.68 3.99
C ILE A 190 18.82 -16.16 4.11
N TYR A 191 17.87 -16.92 4.66
CA TYR A 191 17.91 -18.37 4.72
C TYR A 191 16.95 -18.97 3.68
N THR A 192 17.24 -20.18 3.25
CA THR A 192 16.33 -21.00 2.43
C THR A 192 16.05 -22.33 3.11
N THR A 193 14.83 -22.84 2.95
CA THR A 193 14.49 -24.22 3.36
C THR A 193 15.14 -25.24 2.44
N ASP A 194 15.43 -26.44 2.95
CA ASP A 194 15.84 -27.55 2.08
C ASP A 194 14.66 -27.98 1.18
N VAL A 195 14.97 -28.38 -0.06
CA VAL A 195 14.00 -28.93 -1.01
C VAL A 195 13.40 -30.24 -0.47
N LEU A 196 14.16 -30.99 0.33
CA LEU A 196 13.79 -32.31 0.86
C LEU A 196 12.94 -32.26 2.15
N GLU A 197 12.77 -31.09 2.77
CA GLU A 197 11.91 -30.94 3.95
C GLU A 197 10.44 -31.25 3.62
N SER A 198 9.72 -31.84 4.58
CA SER A 198 8.30 -32.15 4.44
C SER A 198 7.48 -30.85 4.28
N GLU A 199 6.36 -30.92 3.56
CA GLU A 199 5.45 -29.77 3.42
C GLU A 199 4.89 -29.29 4.78
N VAL A 200 4.83 -30.18 5.78
CA VAL A 200 4.42 -29.84 7.16
C VAL A 200 5.49 -29.02 7.86
N ASP A 201 6.77 -29.36 7.67
CA ASP A 201 7.89 -28.60 8.24
C ASP A 201 8.06 -27.25 7.54
N LYS A 202 7.92 -27.22 6.20
CA LYS A 202 7.88 -25.98 5.41
C LYS A 202 6.65 -25.10 5.69
N ALA A 203 5.62 -25.64 6.32
CA ALA A 203 4.43 -24.89 6.72
C ALA A 203 4.59 -24.26 8.11
N LYS A 204 5.58 -24.65 8.91
CA LYS A 204 5.90 -23.99 10.17
C LYS A 204 6.45 -22.60 9.86
N GLU A 205 5.86 -21.57 10.47
CA GLU A 205 6.32 -20.19 10.32
C GLU A 205 7.45 -19.84 11.32
N ASN A 206 8.03 -20.85 11.98
CA ASN A 206 9.11 -20.67 12.94
C ASN A 206 10.49 -20.88 12.29
N CYS A 207 11.50 -20.29 12.90
CA CYS A 207 12.87 -20.25 12.37
C CYS A 207 13.67 -21.53 12.67
N ASN A 208 13.09 -22.48 13.38
CA ASN A 208 13.83 -23.58 14.03
C ASN A 208 14.41 -24.60 13.04
N SER A 209 13.86 -24.70 11.83
CA SER A 209 14.34 -25.61 10.78
C SER A 209 15.29 -24.94 9.78
N LEU A 210 15.60 -23.65 9.94
CA LEU A 210 16.46 -22.94 8.99
C LEU A 210 17.92 -23.34 9.17
N GLN A 211 18.51 -23.95 8.14
CA GLN A 211 19.91 -24.42 8.17
C GLN A 211 20.76 -23.81 7.05
N VAL A 212 20.17 -23.49 5.90
CA VAL A 212 20.91 -23.05 4.70
C VAL A 212 20.91 -21.53 4.60
N ILE A 213 22.08 -20.92 4.78
CA ILE A 213 22.30 -19.50 4.52
C ILE A 213 22.43 -19.30 3.00
N LEU A 214 21.49 -18.55 2.43
CA LEU A 214 21.56 -18.15 1.02
C LEU A 214 22.45 -16.92 0.84
N MET A 215 22.34 -15.96 1.76
CA MET A 215 23.07 -14.68 1.66
C MET A 215 23.24 -14.01 3.02
N ASP A 216 24.43 -13.45 3.26
CA ASP A 216 24.68 -12.54 4.38
C ASP A 216 24.55 -11.10 3.90
N LEU A 217 23.49 -10.41 4.35
CA LEU A 217 23.21 -9.04 3.94
C LEU A 217 23.85 -8.02 4.89
N GLY A 218 24.02 -8.35 6.16
CA GLY A 218 24.57 -7.40 7.13
C GLY A 218 26.04 -7.07 6.91
N THR A 219 26.82 -8.03 6.40
CA THR A 219 28.20 -7.76 5.97
C THR A 219 28.28 -6.95 4.67
N ARG A 220 27.23 -6.99 3.83
CA ARG A 220 27.19 -6.38 2.50
C ARG A 220 26.55 -4.98 2.48
N LEU A 221 25.52 -4.75 3.30
CA LEU A 221 24.65 -3.56 3.28
C LEU A 221 24.55 -2.85 4.64
N ASP A 222 25.48 -3.15 5.55
CA ASP A 222 25.42 -2.89 6.98
C ASP A 222 24.28 -3.62 7.71
N GLY A 223 24.30 -3.58 9.04
CA GLY A 223 23.22 -4.11 9.87
C GLY A 223 21.86 -3.44 9.60
N ILE A 224 20.80 -4.22 9.77
CA ILE A 224 19.43 -3.74 9.64
C ILE A 224 19.03 -2.94 10.88
N ARG A 225 18.54 -1.72 10.65
CA ARG A 225 18.06 -0.84 11.72
C ARG A 225 16.65 -1.22 12.17
N VAL A 226 16.44 -1.20 13.47
CA VAL A 226 15.15 -1.30 14.15
C VAL A 226 14.95 -0.03 14.96
N GLY A 227 13.76 0.57 14.86
CA GLY A 227 13.41 1.87 15.44
C GLY A 227 13.52 3.04 14.46
N ASP A 228 14.12 2.82 13.28
CA ASP A 228 14.24 3.81 12.21
C ASP A 228 13.99 3.16 10.83
N ARG A 229 13.51 3.97 9.89
CA ARG A 229 13.35 3.57 8.48
C ARG A 229 14.69 3.67 7.75
N LYS A 230 15.01 2.68 6.91
CA LYS A 230 16.22 2.70 6.07
C LYS A 230 15.95 2.07 4.70
N LEU A 231 16.48 2.70 3.66
CA LEU A 231 16.52 2.20 2.29
C LEU A 231 17.95 1.72 1.99
N TYR A 232 18.10 0.44 1.68
CA TYR A 232 19.35 -0.16 1.23
C TYR A 232 19.31 -0.34 -0.28
N ARG A 233 20.45 -0.09 -0.92
CA ARG A 233 20.65 -0.33 -2.36
C ARG A 233 21.60 -1.49 -2.55
N ASP A 234 21.17 -2.45 -3.37
CA ASP A 234 22.01 -3.58 -3.74
C ASP A 234 21.77 -3.97 -5.21
N PRO A 235 22.49 -3.32 -6.14
CA PRO A 235 22.33 -3.58 -7.57
C PRO A 235 22.66 -5.01 -7.98
N ASN A 236 23.38 -5.76 -7.15
CA ASN A 236 23.74 -7.15 -7.44
C ASN A 236 22.93 -8.14 -6.58
N LEU A 237 21.81 -7.71 -5.98
CA LEU A 237 20.92 -8.62 -5.27
C LEU A 237 20.14 -9.46 -6.29
N PRO A 238 20.38 -10.78 -6.39
CA PRO A 238 19.66 -11.61 -7.34
C PRO A 238 18.15 -11.60 -7.05
N GLN A 239 17.36 -11.58 -8.12
CA GLN A 239 15.92 -11.70 -8.01
C GLN A 239 15.56 -13.07 -7.42
N MET A 240 14.86 -13.07 -6.27
CA MET A 240 14.53 -14.30 -5.56
C MET A 240 13.25 -14.95 -6.11
N ASP A 241 13.22 -16.27 -6.18
CA ASP A 241 12.01 -17.04 -6.50
C ASP A 241 11.13 -17.19 -5.25
N THR A 242 10.49 -16.08 -4.85
CA THR A 242 9.66 -16.02 -3.63
C THR A 242 8.32 -16.75 -3.78
N GLY A 243 7.92 -17.07 -5.02
CA GLY A 243 6.68 -17.80 -5.33
C GLY A 243 6.82 -19.31 -5.30
N ASN A 244 8.05 -19.85 -5.18
CA ASN A 244 8.29 -21.28 -5.20
C ASN A 244 7.71 -21.97 -3.96
N LYS A 245 6.96 -23.06 -4.17
CA LYS A 245 6.46 -23.89 -3.07
C LYS A 245 7.56 -24.76 -2.45
N LYS A 246 8.52 -25.21 -3.26
CA LYS A 246 9.57 -26.16 -2.84
C LYS A 246 10.71 -25.50 -2.07
N ARG A 247 11.01 -24.23 -2.37
CA ARG A 247 12.05 -23.44 -1.71
C ARG A 247 11.45 -22.16 -1.16
N GLN A 248 11.47 -22.04 0.17
CA GLN A 248 10.97 -20.86 0.84
C GLN A 248 12.14 -20.05 1.37
N HIS A 249 12.03 -18.73 1.26
CA HIS A 249 13.06 -17.82 1.71
C HIS A 249 12.62 -17.11 2.99
N PHE A 250 13.53 -16.99 3.95
CA PHE A 250 13.29 -16.36 5.24
C PHE A 250 14.32 -15.27 5.46
N LEU A 251 13.85 -14.11 5.90
CA LEU A 251 14.70 -13.07 6.44
C LEU A 251 14.90 -13.34 7.93
N VAL A 252 16.15 -13.45 8.37
CA VAL A 252 16.53 -13.69 9.76
C VAL A 252 17.33 -12.51 10.29
N LEU A 253 16.94 -12.00 11.45
CA LEU A 253 17.71 -11.03 12.23
C LEU A 253 18.45 -11.79 13.34
N LEU A 254 19.73 -11.49 13.50
CA LEU A 254 20.59 -12.10 14.51
C LEU A 254 20.59 -11.27 15.80
N ASP A 255 20.75 -11.96 16.91
CA ASP A 255 20.90 -11.32 18.22
C ASP A 255 22.28 -10.66 18.33
N ASN A 256 22.35 -9.48 18.96
CA ASN A 256 23.61 -8.74 19.09
C ASN A 256 24.49 -9.27 20.23
N ASP A 257 23.86 -9.78 21.30
CA ASP A 257 24.55 -10.34 22.46
C ASP A 257 25.01 -11.77 22.16
N HIS A 258 24.26 -12.49 21.32
CA HIS A 258 24.57 -13.85 20.89
C HIS A 258 24.50 -13.97 19.35
N PRO A 259 25.56 -13.59 18.61
CA PRO A 259 25.57 -13.51 17.14
C PRO A 259 25.26 -14.81 16.39
N ASP A 260 25.38 -15.96 17.07
CA ASP A 260 25.06 -17.28 16.53
C ASP A 260 23.57 -17.65 16.68
N THR A 261 22.78 -16.82 17.34
CA THR A 261 21.35 -17.06 17.62
C THR A 261 20.46 -16.13 16.82
N TYR A 262 19.25 -16.62 16.52
CA TYR A 262 18.24 -15.83 15.83
C TYR A 262 17.49 -14.98 16.85
N LEU A 263 17.47 -13.67 16.62
CA LEU A 263 16.56 -12.78 17.31
C LEU A 263 15.11 -13.05 16.85
N THR A 264 14.90 -13.07 15.53
CA THR A 264 13.60 -13.34 14.91
C THR A 264 13.77 -13.66 13.43
N CYS A 265 12.74 -14.23 12.81
CA CYS A 265 12.68 -14.38 11.36
C CYS A 265 11.28 -14.15 10.82
N SER A 266 11.21 -13.91 9.51
CA SER A 266 9.96 -13.87 8.78
C SER A 266 10.14 -14.40 7.36
N ARG A 267 9.16 -15.14 6.88
CA ARG A 267 9.14 -15.65 5.51
C ARG A 267 8.95 -14.49 4.52
N ILE A 268 9.85 -14.40 3.54
CA ILE A 268 9.77 -13.48 2.41
C ILE A 268 8.74 -14.03 1.42
N ARG A 269 7.67 -13.28 1.19
CA ARG A 269 6.57 -13.66 0.30
C ARG A 269 6.42 -12.66 -0.85
N PRO A 270 6.01 -13.08 -2.05
CA PRO A 270 5.69 -12.15 -3.13
C PRO A 270 4.57 -11.22 -2.68
N ARG A 271 4.72 -9.93 -2.95
CA ARG A 271 3.74 -8.91 -2.59
C ARG A 271 3.11 -8.37 -3.88
N PRO A 272 2.00 -8.95 -4.35
CA PRO A 272 1.30 -8.41 -5.51
C PRO A 272 0.68 -7.03 -5.18
N PRO A 273 0.44 -6.19 -6.20
CA PRO A 273 -0.32 -4.95 -6.05
C PRO A 273 -1.69 -5.18 -5.38
N THR A 274 -2.13 -4.20 -4.59
CA THR A 274 -3.48 -4.19 -4.04
C THR A 274 -4.45 -3.71 -5.10
N LEU A 275 -5.36 -4.59 -5.52
CA LEU A 275 -6.46 -4.28 -6.43
C LEU A 275 -7.77 -4.22 -5.65
N VAL A 276 -8.47 -3.10 -5.77
CA VAL A 276 -9.76 -2.84 -5.13
C VAL A 276 -10.74 -2.40 -6.20
N ARG A 277 -11.93 -3.00 -6.22
CA ARG A 277 -12.97 -2.67 -7.20
C ARG A 277 -14.30 -2.39 -6.50
N ALA A 278 -15.02 -1.39 -7.00
CA ALA A 278 -16.44 -1.22 -6.75
C ALA A 278 -17.17 -1.46 -8.07
N LEU A 279 -17.98 -2.52 -8.12
CA LEU A 279 -18.78 -2.84 -9.31
C LEU A 279 -20.12 -2.13 -9.26
N ILE A 280 -20.54 -1.58 -10.40
CA ILE A 280 -21.77 -0.82 -10.54
C ILE A 280 -22.67 -1.55 -11.52
N SER A 281 -23.85 -1.93 -11.04
CA SER A 281 -24.94 -2.49 -11.83
C SER A 281 -26.24 -2.17 -11.10
N ALA A 282 -26.74 -0.97 -11.32
CA ALA A 282 -27.97 -0.49 -10.70
C ALA A 282 -28.58 0.63 -11.54
N HIS A 283 -29.92 0.67 -11.61
CA HIS A 283 -30.67 1.74 -12.29
C HIS A 283 -30.23 2.03 -13.73
N GLY A 284 -29.88 0.98 -14.49
CA GLY A 284 -29.38 1.12 -15.87
C GLY A 284 -27.95 1.61 -16.00
N VAL A 285 -27.29 1.95 -14.88
CA VAL A 285 -25.88 2.33 -14.84
C VAL A 285 -25.03 1.09 -14.65
N MET A 286 -24.10 0.87 -15.59
CA MET A 286 -23.13 -0.20 -15.55
C MET A 286 -21.72 0.38 -15.51
N GLY A 287 -20.81 -0.25 -14.78
CA GLY A 287 -19.45 0.23 -14.70
C GLY A 287 -18.67 -0.30 -13.52
N TYR A 288 -17.52 0.30 -13.30
CA TYR A 288 -16.68 0.00 -12.16
C TYR A 288 -15.75 1.17 -11.82
N LEU A 289 -15.35 1.22 -10.57
CA LEU A 289 -14.19 1.97 -10.10
C LEU A 289 -13.10 0.95 -9.74
N ASN A 290 -11.95 1.03 -10.41
CA ASN A 290 -10.75 0.26 -10.08
C ASN A 290 -9.74 1.18 -9.37
N LEU A 291 -9.26 0.73 -8.22
CA LEU A 291 -8.18 1.34 -7.48
C LEU A 291 -7.03 0.33 -7.39
N GLU A 292 -5.84 0.74 -7.81
CA GLU A 292 -4.63 -0.08 -7.78
C GLU A 292 -3.52 0.64 -7.01
N GLN A 293 -2.90 -0.03 -6.05
CA GLN A 293 -1.71 0.47 -5.38
C GLN A 293 -0.64 -0.62 -5.35
N ARG A 294 0.53 -0.37 -5.94
CA ARG A 294 1.63 -1.35 -6.03
C ARG A 294 2.20 -1.68 -4.66
N SER A 295 2.44 -0.65 -3.84
CA SER A 295 2.86 -0.78 -2.44
C SER A 295 2.50 0.48 -1.64
N GLN A 296 2.81 0.49 -0.34
CA GLN A 296 2.68 1.71 0.48
C GLN A 296 3.55 2.88 -0.01
N LEU A 297 4.52 2.62 -0.87
CA LEU A 297 5.49 3.60 -1.38
C LEU A 297 5.08 4.22 -2.72
N THR A 298 3.88 3.90 -3.20
CA THR A 298 3.34 4.35 -4.49
C THR A 298 1.96 4.98 -4.32
N PRO A 299 1.61 6.03 -5.10
CA PRO A 299 0.26 6.57 -5.13
C PRO A 299 -0.72 5.54 -5.69
N THR A 300 -2.01 5.79 -5.48
CA THR A 300 -3.08 4.92 -5.96
C THR A 300 -3.45 5.31 -7.38
N ARG A 301 -3.40 4.35 -8.31
CA ARG A 301 -3.96 4.51 -9.66
C ARG A 301 -5.47 4.34 -9.59
N VAL A 302 -6.19 5.21 -10.30
CA VAL A 302 -7.64 5.25 -10.30
C VAL A 302 -8.15 5.15 -11.73
N HIS A 303 -8.98 4.15 -11.99
CA HIS A 303 -9.65 3.98 -13.27
C HIS A 303 -11.15 3.87 -13.05
N LEU A 304 -11.87 4.91 -13.46
CA LEU A 304 -13.33 4.99 -13.39
C LEU A 304 -13.92 4.78 -14.78
N ASN A 305 -14.77 3.77 -14.92
CA ASN A 305 -15.49 3.50 -16.16
C ASN A 305 -16.97 3.30 -15.85
N ILE A 306 -17.81 4.21 -16.32
CA ILE A 306 -19.26 4.18 -16.10
C ILE A 306 -19.95 4.47 -17.43
N THR A 307 -21.04 3.75 -17.72
CA THR A 307 -21.92 4.05 -18.85
C THR A 307 -22.42 5.49 -18.77
N ARG A 308 -22.39 6.21 -19.89
CA ARG A 308 -22.97 7.56 -19.94
C ARG A 308 -24.47 7.47 -19.69
N VAL A 309 -24.94 8.28 -18.74
CA VAL A 309 -26.36 8.43 -18.40
C VAL A 309 -26.70 9.88 -18.66
N THR A 310 -27.75 10.11 -19.45
CA THR A 310 -28.26 11.47 -19.71
C THR A 310 -29.31 11.87 -18.67
N GLU A 311 -30.08 10.91 -18.17
CA GLU A 311 -31.13 11.13 -17.17
C GLU A 311 -31.11 10.02 -16.10
N PRO A 312 -30.89 10.35 -14.80
CA PRO A 312 -30.64 11.69 -14.26
C PRO A 312 -29.22 12.19 -14.57
N VAL A 313 -29.03 13.52 -14.54
CA VAL A 313 -27.70 14.13 -14.58
C VAL A 313 -26.91 13.69 -13.35
N LEU A 314 -25.73 13.11 -13.59
CA LEU A 314 -24.82 12.72 -12.52
C LEU A 314 -24.27 13.97 -11.84
N GLY A 315 -24.24 13.94 -10.51
CA GLY A 315 -23.49 14.89 -9.70
C GLY A 315 -22.03 14.45 -9.65
N GLY A 316 -21.53 14.15 -8.45
CA GLY A 316 -20.18 13.64 -8.20
C GLY A 316 -20.06 12.15 -7.87
N PHE A 317 -18.79 11.75 -7.69
CA PHE A 317 -18.36 10.41 -7.32
C PHE A 317 -17.59 10.49 -6.00
N ARG A 318 -18.06 9.82 -4.94
CA ARG A 318 -17.43 9.91 -3.61
C ARG A 318 -17.36 8.58 -2.89
N ILE A 319 -16.42 8.47 -1.94
CA ILE A 319 -16.28 7.33 -1.04
C ILE A 319 -16.75 7.76 0.35
N HIS A 320 -17.69 7.00 0.91
CA HIS A 320 -18.29 7.23 2.22
C HIS A 320 -17.64 6.38 3.30
N ALA A 321 -17.71 6.84 4.54
CA ALA A 321 -16.91 6.29 5.64
C ALA A 321 -17.23 4.83 6.02
N LEU A 322 -18.47 4.36 5.84
CA LEU A 322 -18.92 3.04 6.30
C LEU A 322 -19.24 2.11 5.12
N PRO A 323 -19.12 0.78 5.30
CA PRO A 323 -19.57 -0.19 4.30
C PRO A 323 -21.08 -0.10 4.08
N ALA A 324 -21.50 -0.36 2.84
CA ALA A 324 -22.90 -0.53 2.50
C ALA A 324 -23.36 -1.85 3.11
N LEU A 325 -24.44 -1.79 3.89
CA LEU A 325 -25.01 -2.98 4.50
C LEU A 325 -25.68 -3.82 3.40
N PRO A 326 -25.52 -5.15 3.41
CA PRO A 326 -26.37 -5.99 2.60
C PRO A 326 -27.83 -5.74 3.02
N PRO A 327 -28.78 -5.72 2.08
CA PRO A 327 -30.19 -5.56 2.42
C PRO A 327 -30.57 -6.68 3.38
N LEU A 328 -31.07 -6.31 4.57
CA LEU A 328 -31.77 -7.26 5.43
C LEU A 328 -33.07 -7.63 4.70
N ASP A 329 -33.35 -8.93 4.60
CA ASP A 329 -34.46 -9.48 3.79
C ASP A 329 -35.76 -8.68 3.95
N ASN A 330 -36.42 -8.44 2.82
CA ASN A 330 -37.68 -7.71 2.62
C ASN A 330 -37.64 -6.17 2.69
N ALA A 331 -36.47 -5.54 2.82
CA ALA A 331 -36.36 -4.10 2.57
C ALA A 331 -36.53 -3.82 1.06
N PRO A 332 -37.40 -2.89 0.63
CA PRO A 332 -37.52 -2.52 -0.77
C PRO A 332 -36.15 -2.08 -1.32
N HIS A 333 -35.96 -2.31 -2.62
CA HIS A 333 -34.72 -2.09 -3.40
C HIS A 333 -34.12 -0.66 -3.33
N LEU A 334 -34.78 0.26 -2.58
CA LEU A 334 -34.53 1.69 -2.46
C LEU A 334 -33.50 2.10 -1.38
N ASP A 335 -32.97 1.16 -0.59
CA ASP A 335 -32.18 1.47 0.63
C ASP A 335 -30.67 1.20 0.58
N ARG A 336 -30.11 0.98 -0.61
CA ARG A 336 -28.69 0.55 -0.75
C ARG A 336 -27.66 1.58 -0.26
N CYS A 337 -28.05 2.85 -0.18
CA CYS A 337 -27.20 3.95 0.31
C CYS A 337 -27.56 4.43 1.72
N LYS A 338 -28.53 3.82 2.41
CA LYS A 338 -28.82 4.21 3.79
C LYS A 338 -27.65 3.80 4.67
N GLU A 339 -27.41 4.61 5.70
CA GLU A 339 -26.53 4.20 6.80
C GLU A 339 -25.04 4.00 6.44
N ILE A 340 -24.56 4.60 5.34
CA ILE A 340 -23.16 4.56 4.89
C ILE A 340 -22.27 5.66 5.50
N GLY A 341 -22.84 6.53 6.32
CA GLY A 341 -22.14 7.70 6.87
C GLY A 341 -21.93 8.82 5.84
N GLY A 342 -21.14 9.82 6.20
CA GLY A 342 -20.74 10.90 5.29
C GLY A 342 -19.55 10.52 4.40
N VAL A 343 -19.14 11.46 3.55
CA VAL A 343 -17.91 11.36 2.75
C VAL A 343 -16.73 11.11 3.68
N TYR A 344 -15.87 10.15 3.32
CA TYR A 344 -14.70 9.82 4.13
C TYR A 344 -13.69 10.97 4.07
N ASN A 345 -13.54 11.66 5.21
CA ASN A 345 -12.81 12.92 5.28
C ASN A 345 -12.04 13.08 6.61
N PRO A 346 -10.99 12.27 6.83
CA PRO A 346 -10.15 12.39 8.03
C PRO A 346 -9.40 13.73 8.12
N THR A 347 -9.25 14.46 7.01
CA THR A 347 -8.52 15.74 6.92
C THR A 347 -9.42 16.98 7.10
N GLY A 348 -10.73 16.79 7.25
CA GLY A 348 -11.68 17.89 7.51
C GLY A 348 -11.80 18.90 6.36
N LYS A 349 -11.56 18.50 5.11
CA LYS A 349 -11.66 19.38 3.92
C LYS A 349 -13.12 19.65 3.52
N GLY A 350 -13.37 20.70 2.75
CA GLY A 350 -14.70 20.98 2.20
C GLY A 350 -15.22 19.83 1.32
N ILE A 351 -16.54 19.66 1.27
CA ILE A 351 -17.22 18.65 0.44
C ILE A 351 -18.33 19.32 -0.38
N ALA A 352 -18.66 18.75 -1.53
CA ALA A 352 -19.71 19.26 -2.41
C ALA A 352 -19.53 20.77 -2.73
N ALA A 353 -20.49 21.62 -2.39
CA ALA A 353 -20.43 23.05 -2.67
C ALA A 353 -19.28 23.78 -1.94
N ASP A 354 -18.81 23.24 -0.81
CA ASP A 354 -17.69 23.81 -0.05
C ASP A 354 -16.33 23.29 -0.54
N ALA A 355 -16.31 22.31 -1.46
CA ALA A 355 -15.08 21.80 -2.05
C ALA A 355 -14.60 22.72 -3.19
N PRO A 356 -13.29 22.74 -3.48
CA PRO A 356 -12.78 23.41 -4.67
C PRO A 356 -13.38 22.86 -5.97
N ILE A 357 -13.21 23.61 -7.06
CA ILE A 357 -13.67 23.18 -8.39
C ILE A 357 -13.00 21.84 -8.75
N PRO A 358 -13.77 20.81 -9.17
CA PRO A 358 -13.24 19.49 -9.48
C PRO A 358 -12.12 19.49 -10.53
N GLY A 359 -10.97 18.89 -10.19
CA GLY A 359 -9.84 18.70 -11.10
C GLY A 359 -8.96 19.93 -11.30
N GLU A 360 -9.21 21.05 -10.61
CA GLU A 360 -8.41 22.27 -10.75
C GLU A 360 -7.28 22.38 -9.74
N GLN A 361 -7.51 22.03 -8.47
CA GLN A 361 -6.50 22.15 -7.43
C GLN A 361 -5.67 20.87 -7.25
N SER A 362 -4.63 20.96 -6.41
CA SER A 362 -3.86 19.82 -5.91
C SER A 362 -4.74 18.92 -5.03
N GLN A 363 -4.41 17.64 -4.96
CA GLN A 363 -5.29 16.61 -4.39
C GLN A 363 -5.44 16.68 -2.87
N ASP A 364 -4.51 17.33 -2.18
CA ASP A 364 -4.53 17.61 -0.74
C ASP A 364 -5.61 18.61 -0.30
N ASN A 365 -6.19 19.37 -1.24
CA ASN A 365 -7.27 20.33 -0.95
C ASN A 365 -8.67 19.70 -0.95
N TYR A 366 -8.79 18.44 -1.33
CA TYR A 366 -10.07 17.71 -1.36
C TYR A 366 -10.14 16.69 -0.23
N ALA A 367 -11.37 16.35 0.18
CA ALA A 367 -11.58 15.25 1.12
C ALA A 367 -11.02 13.94 0.55
N VAL A 368 -10.48 13.06 1.41
CA VAL A 368 -9.86 11.80 0.98
C VAL A 368 -10.79 10.99 0.07
N GLY A 369 -12.07 10.94 0.39
CA GLY A 369 -13.09 10.24 -0.40
C GLY A 369 -13.69 11.02 -1.58
N ASP A 370 -13.29 12.25 -1.90
CA ASP A 370 -13.85 13.00 -3.02
C ASP A 370 -13.15 12.69 -4.35
N ILE A 371 -13.62 11.63 -5.02
CA ILE A 371 -13.00 11.13 -6.26
C ILE A 371 -13.21 12.09 -7.42
N SER A 372 -14.44 12.57 -7.63
CA SER A 372 -14.74 13.56 -8.67
C SER A 372 -14.00 14.86 -8.43
N GLY A 373 -13.93 15.35 -7.19
CA GLY A 373 -13.20 16.57 -6.85
C GLY A 373 -11.72 16.48 -7.21
N LYS A 374 -11.07 15.36 -6.90
CA LYS A 374 -9.64 15.17 -7.15
C LYS A 374 -9.30 14.87 -8.60
N LEU A 375 -10.12 14.10 -9.31
CA LEU A 375 -9.82 13.62 -10.67
C LEU A 375 -10.51 14.43 -11.78
N GLY A 376 -11.46 15.29 -11.41
CA GLY A 376 -12.42 15.93 -12.31
C GLY A 376 -13.57 14.99 -12.69
N TYR A 377 -14.69 15.55 -13.16
CA TYR A 377 -15.87 14.76 -13.55
C TYR A 377 -15.60 13.79 -14.71
N ALA A 378 -14.71 14.17 -15.63
CA ALA A 378 -14.27 13.31 -16.73
C ALA A 378 -13.25 12.25 -16.30
N ALA A 379 -12.86 12.22 -15.02
CA ALA A 379 -11.77 11.38 -14.49
C ALA A 379 -10.47 11.50 -15.31
N ALA A 380 -10.12 12.74 -15.69
CA ALA A 380 -8.98 13.01 -16.57
C ALA A 380 -7.62 12.73 -15.90
N ARG A 381 -7.58 12.71 -14.56
CA ARG A 381 -6.42 12.29 -13.78
C ARG A 381 -6.58 10.80 -13.40
N GLU A 382 -5.54 10.00 -13.64
CA GLU A 382 -5.57 8.53 -13.47
C GLU A 382 -4.89 8.04 -12.18
N TRP A 383 -4.55 8.96 -11.27
CA TRP A 383 -3.85 8.64 -10.02
C TRP A 383 -4.22 9.64 -8.92
N ASP A 384 -4.09 9.20 -7.67
CA ASP A 384 -4.37 9.97 -6.46
C ASP A 384 -3.30 9.71 -5.39
N ALA A 385 -2.61 10.77 -4.98
CA ALA A 385 -1.59 10.72 -3.94
C ALA A 385 -2.17 10.67 -2.52
N PHE A 386 -3.46 10.97 -2.32
CA PHE A 386 -4.14 11.06 -1.03
C PHE A 386 -5.33 10.10 -0.95
N LEU A 387 -5.23 8.92 -1.58
CA LEU A 387 -6.23 7.86 -1.53
C LEU A 387 -5.58 6.50 -1.18
N PRO A 388 -5.08 6.33 0.05
CA PRO A 388 -4.42 5.09 0.45
C PRO A 388 -5.33 3.87 0.34
N LEU A 389 -4.78 2.74 -0.12
CA LEU A 389 -5.42 1.41 -0.03
C LEU A 389 -4.87 0.58 1.15
N LEU A 390 -3.86 1.11 1.84
CA LEU A 390 -3.15 0.48 2.94
C LEU A 390 -3.12 1.43 4.16
N GLY A 391 -2.93 0.88 5.36
CA GLY A 391 -2.83 1.62 6.61
C GLY A 391 -4.16 2.13 7.19
N LYS A 392 -4.05 2.98 8.22
CA LYS A 392 -5.17 3.52 9.01
C LYS A 392 -6.19 4.33 8.19
N HIS A 393 -5.75 4.90 7.08
CA HIS A 393 -6.58 5.74 6.22
C HIS A 393 -7.15 5.02 5.00
N SER A 394 -6.96 3.70 4.91
CA SER A 394 -7.40 2.91 3.75
C SER A 394 -8.89 3.11 3.42
N VAL A 395 -9.19 3.17 2.12
CA VAL A 395 -10.57 3.24 1.60
C VAL A 395 -11.18 1.86 1.32
N ILE A 396 -10.49 0.78 1.66
CA ILE A 396 -11.00 -0.57 1.48
C ILE A 396 -12.18 -0.83 2.42
N LEU A 397 -13.18 -1.59 1.95
CA LEU A 397 -14.48 -1.84 2.60
C LEU A 397 -15.35 -0.60 2.81
N ARG A 398 -14.91 0.59 2.40
CA ARG A 398 -15.76 1.78 2.34
C ARG A 398 -16.67 1.72 1.12
N THR A 399 -17.63 2.64 1.05
CA THR A 399 -18.64 2.63 -0.02
C THR A 399 -18.37 3.69 -1.05
N PHE A 400 -18.22 3.27 -2.30
CA PHE A 400 -18.28 4.16 -3.45
C PHE A 400 -19.73 4.54 -3.75
N VAL A 401 -19.96 5.84 -3.96
CA VAL A 401 -21.27 6.46 -4.15
C VAL A 401 -21.25 7.29 -5.43
N ILE A 402 -22.21 7.02 -6.30
CA ILE A 402 -22.57 7.89 -7.42
C ILE A 402 -23.72 8.77 -6.97
N TYR A 403 -23.54 10.08 -7.10
CA TYR A 403 -24.56 11.07 -6.84
C TYR A 403 -25.35 11.39 -8.11
N ARG A 404 -26.62 11.73 -7.94
CA ARG A 404 -27.44 12.36 -8.98
C ARG A 404 -27.85 13.75 -8.53
N ASN A 405 -28.08 14.65 -9.47
CA ASN A 405 -28.71 15.92 -9.17
C ASN A 405 -30.22 15.68 -9.02
N GLY A 406 -30.76 15.98 -7.84
CA GLY A 406 -32.20 15.98 -7.63
C GLY A 406 -32.89 17.12 -8.39
N GLU A 407 -34.22 17.11 -8.41
CA GLU A 407 -35.03 18.18 -9.02
C GLU A 407 -34.76 19.56 -8.43
N SER A 408 -34.32 19.61 -7.17
CA SER A 408 -33.91 20.82 -6.45
C SER A 408 -32.50 21.30 -6.79
N GLY A 409 -31.75 20.56 -7.63
CA GLY A 409 -30.34 20.81 -7.92
C GLY A 409 -29.36 20.36 -6.83
N ILE A 410 -29.86 19.75 -5.75
CA ILE A 410 -29.03 19.21 -4.67
C ILE A 410 -28.56 17.80 -5.03
N GLU A 411 -27.28 17.52 -4.82
CA GLU A 411 -26.71 16.18 -5.04
C GLU A 411 -27.22 15.19 -3.99
N GLU A 412 -27.80 14.08 -4.45
CA GLU A 412 -28.29 13.01 -3.59
C GLU A 412 -27.56 11.68 -3.88
N PRO A 413 -27.18 10.90 -2.84
CA PRO A 413 -26.65 9.55 -3.02
C PRO A 413 -27.63 8.67 -3.81
N TRP A 414 -27.19 8.11 -4.93
CA TRP A 414 -28.06 7.34 -5.82
C TRP A 414 -27.67 5.87 -5.92
N ILE A 415 -26.40 5.58 -6.20
CA ILE A 415 -25.89 4.21 -6.34
C ILE A 415 -24.73 4.01 -5.39
N CYS A 416 -24.80 2.93 -4.60
CA CYS A 416 -23.77 2.57 -3.63
C CYS A 416 -23.19 1.19 -3.91
N SER A 417 -21.86 1.09 -3.84
CA SER A 417 -21.12 -0.16 -4.02
C SER A 417 -19.93 -0.21 -3.06
N THR A 418 -19.78 -1.32 -2.34
CA THR A 418 -18.67 -1.49 -1.39
C THR A 418 -17.37 -1.80 -2.14
N LEU A 419 -16.29 -1.13 -1.75
CA LEU A 419 -14.94 -1.33 -2.27
C LEU A 419 -14.37 -2.65 -1.74
N MET A 420 -14.32 -3.67 -2.60
CA MET A 420 -13.82 -5.00 -2.26
C MET A 420 -12.44 -5.24 -2.85
N ARG A 421 -11.58 -6.00 -2.15
CA ARG A 421 -10.30 -6.48 -2.71
C ARG A 421 -10.53 -7.59 -3.74
N TYR A 422 -9.73 -7.59 -4.80
CA TYR A 422 -9.69 -8.61 -5.86
C TYR A 422 -8.30 -9.22 -5.96
N ILE A 423 -8.21 -10.41 -6.53
CA ILE A 423 -6.94 -11.11 -6.73
C ILE A 423 -6.21 -10.46 -7.91
N TRP A 424 -4.98 -9.98 -7.70
CA TRP A 424 -4.20 -9.30 -8.75
C TRP A 424 -3.98 -10.17 -10.01
N SER A 425 -3.64 -11.45 -9.83
CA SER A 425 -3.43 -12.39 -10.94
C SER A 425 -4.72 -12.84 -11.63
N GLU A 426 -5.85 -12.66 -10.97
CA GLU A 426 -7.17 -13.13 -11.40
C GLU A 426 -8.21 -12.02 -11.10
N PRO A 427 -8.16 -10.89 -11.84
CA PRO A 427 -8.82 -9.63 -11.47
C PRO A 427 -10.35 -9.66 -11.47
N ASP A 428 -10.95 -10.75 -11.96
CA ASP A 428 -12.39 -11.01 -11.91
C ASP A 428 -12.82 -11.71 -10.60
N TYR A 429 -11.87 -12.28 -9.87
CA TYR A 429 -12.13 -13.01 -8.63
C TYR A 429 -11.95 -12.10 -7.43
N LYS A 430 -13.05 -11.91 -6.70
CA LYS A 430 -13.07 -11.23 -5.41
C LYS A 430 -12.21 -12.01 -4.41
N MET A 431 -11.38 -11.29 -3.66
CA MET A 431 -10.57 -11.89 -2.62
C MET A 431 -11.48 -12.44 -1.50
N PRO A 432 -11.37 -13.73 -1.13
CA PRO A 432 -12.17 -14.28 -0.05
C PRO A 432 -11.84 -13.59 1.26
N MET A 433 -12.85 -13.41 2.11
CA MET A 433 -12.71 -12.75 3.41
C MET A 433 -13.15 -13.71 4.51
N LEU A 434 -12.45 -13.67 5.64
CA LEU A 434 -12.83 -14.29 6.90
C LEU A 434 -13.45 -13.20 7.76
N THR A 435 -14.66 -13.45 8.26
CA THR A 435 -15.37 -12.53 9.15
C THR A 435 -15.45 -13.14 10.55
N ALA A 436 -14.98 -12.40 11.55
CA ALA A 436 -15.21 -12.72 12.97
C ALA A 436 -16.12 -11.66 13.58
N GLN A 437 -16.96 -12.05 14.53
CA GLN A 437 -17.94 -11.16 15.14
C GLN A 437 -17.97 -11.33 16.67
N ALA A 438 -17.89 -10.21 17.39
CA ALA A 438 -18.20 -10.12 18.81
C ALA A 438 -19.53 -9.40 18.99
N VAL A 439 -20.43 -9.94 19.81
CA VAL A 439 -21.78 -9.42 20.05
C VAL A 439 -21.96 -9.06 21.52
N TYR A 440 -22.40 -7.84 21.78
CA TYR A 440 -22.69 -7.31 23.11
C TYR A 440 -24.21 -7.23 23.29
N ARG A 441 -24.74 -7.70 24.43
CA ARG A 441 -26.18 -7.80 24.71
C ARG A 441 -26.66 -6.96 25.89
N TYR A 442 -25.91 -6.87 26.99
CA TYR A 442 -26.22 -6.04 28.16
C TYR A 442 -24.95 -5.79 29.00
N PRO A 443 -24.76 -4.61 29.62
CA PRO A 443 -25.56 -3.38 29.49
C PRO A 443 -25.33 -2.63 28.16
N LEU A 444 -24.31 -3.03 27.40
CA LEU A 444 -24.01 -2.51 26.07
C LEU A 444 -24.63 -3.42 25.00
N VAL A 445 -25.30 -2.82 24.01
CA VAL A 445 -25.86 -3.51 22.85
C VAL A 445 -25.09 -3.10 21.61
N GLY A 446 -24.48 -4.05 20.91
CA GLY A 446 -23.69 -3.75 19.73
C GLY A 446 -22.96 -4.96 19.15
N ARG A 447 -22.23 -4.73 18.06
CA ARG A 447 -21.37 -5.74 17.46
C ARG A 447 -20.06 -5.11 17.00
N VAL A 448 -18.97 -5.86 17.14
CA VAL A 448 -17.69 -5.57 16.50
C VAL A 448 -17.44 -6.67 15.48
N ILE A 449 -17.11 -6.28 14.26
CA ILE A 449 -16.86 -7.19 13.13
C ILE A 449 -15.42 -6.98 12.70
N TRP A 450 -14.69 -8.09 12.53
CA TRP A 450 -13.36 -8.10 11.94
C TRP A 450 -13.44 -8.82 10.61
N ASP A 451 -13.00 -8.16 9.56
CA ASP A 451 -12.94 -8.71 8.22
C ASP A 451 -11.48 -8.81 7.76
N VAL A 452 -11.03 -10.03 7.50
CA VAL A 452 -9.64 -10.33 7.15
C VAL A 452 -9.59 -11.00 5.79
N SER A 453 -8.80 -10.46 4.86
CA SER A 453 -8.64 -11.09 3.54
C SER A 453 -7.88 -12.42 3.65
N LYS A 454 -8.46 -13.51 3.17
CA LYS A 454 -7.77 -14.79 3.03
C LYS A 454 -6.84 -14.72 1.83
N HIS A 455 -5.53 -14.81 2.07
CA HIS A 455 -4.59 -15.06 0.98
C HIS A 455 -4.88 -16.47 0.44
N TYR A 456 -5.24 -16.58 -0.84
CA TYR A 456 -5.63 -17.85 -1.45
C TYR A 456 -4.42 -18.80 -1.47
N ARG A 457 -4.32 -19.68 -0.46
CA ARG A 457 -3.48 -20.87 -0.54
C ARG A 457 -4.22 -21.88 -1.41
N ARG A 458 -3.76 -22.07 -2.65
CA ARG A 458 -4.13 -23.24 -3.46
C ARG A 458 -3.51 -24.49 -2.83
N THR A 459 -4.13 -24.97 -1.77
CA THR A 459 -3.91 -26.29 -1.17
C THR A 459 -5.23 -27.02 -1.29
N GLN A 460 -5.32 -27.92 -2.27
CA GLN A 460 -6.16 -29.11 -2.13
C GLN A 460 -5.63 -29.83 -0.88
N MET A 461 -6.38 -29.79 0.21
CA MET A 461 -6.20 -30.76 1.29
C MET A 461 -7.36 -31.74 1.17
N GLU A 462 -7.05 -32.92 0.65
CA GLU A 462 -7.85 -34.12 0.87
C GLU A 462 -7.90 -34.38 2.37
N TYR A 463 -9.13 -34.52 2.87
CA TYR A 463 -9.43 -34.78 4.27
C TYR A 463 -9.21 -36.28 4.52
N ASN A 464 -8.05 -36.65 5.06
CA ASN A 464 -7.86 -37.94 5.72
C ASN A 464 -7.90 -37.69 7.23
N GLY A 465 -8.96 -38.19 7.85
CA GLY A 465 -9.18 -38.06 9.28
C GLY A 465 -8.17 -38.86 10.09
N GLU A 466 -7.61 -38.24 11.13
CA GLU A 466 -7.64 -38.73 12.51
C GLU A 466 -6.80 -37.82 13.44
N SER A 467 -7.44 -37.38 14.52
CA SER A 467 -6.87 -37.07 15.86
C SER A 467 -5.97 -35.82 16.07
N SER A 468 -6.48 -34.78 16.75
CA SER A 468 -6.48 -34.69 18.23
C SER A 468 -6.92 -33.28 18.69
N TRP A 469 -7.83 -33.27 19.67
CA TRP A 469 -8.63 -32.11 20.09
C TRP A 469 -8.12 -31.51 21.41
N LYS A 470 -7.95 -30.17 21.47
CA LYS A 470 -8.46 -29.25 22.53
C LYS A 470 -7.72 -27.90 22.62
N ARG A 471 -8.53 -26.87 22.96
CA ARG A 471 -8.28 -25.47 23.39
C ARG A 471 -7.92 -24.44 22.30
N PHE A 472 -8.80 -23.44 22.07
CA PHE A 472 -8.61 -22.01 22.38
C PHE A 472 -9.88 -21.18 22.06
N LEU A 473 -10.08 -20.08 22.80
CA LEU A 473 -11.25 -19.18 22.93
C LEU A 473 -12.34 -19.62 23.92
N GLN A 474 -11.99 -19.61 25.21
CA GLN A 474 -12.94 -19.31 26.29
C GLN A 474 -12.78 -17.81 26.61
N LEU A 475 -13.73 -16.98 26.17
CA LEU A 475 -13.98 -15.67 26.78
C LEU A 475 -14.60 -15.98 28.13
N ASP A 476 -13.76 -16.21 29.14
CA ASP A 476 -14.23 -16.54 30.47
C ASP A 476 -14.87 -15.32 31.12
N ARG A 477 -15.99 -15.58 31.80
CA ARG A 477 -16.81 -14.60 32.50
C ARG A 477 -16.13 -14.16 33.79
N SER A 478 -15.01 -13.46 33.69
CA SER A 478 -14.49 -12.62 34.77
C SER A 478 -13.27 -11.88 34.25
N VAL A 479 -13.35 -10.55 34.19
CA VAL A 479 -12.16 -9.71 34.18
C VAL A 479 -11.52 -9.88 35.56
N ASN A 480 -10.66 -10.88 35.69
CA ASN A 480 -9.75 -11.01 36.81
C ASN A 480 -8.35 -10.68 36.30
N VAL A 481 -7.79 -9.64 36.92
CA VAL A 481 -6.42 -9.17 36.79
C VAL A 481 -5.50 -10.29 37.23
N ASN A 482 -5.04 -11.15 36.29
CA ASN A 482 -3.78 -11.93 36.35
C ASN A 482 -3.65 -12.96 35.21
N GLU A 483 -4.07 -12.64 33.98
CA GLU A 483 -3.66 -13.43 32.81
C GLU A 483 -2.36 -12.85 32.20
N SER A 484 -1.47 -13.75 31.77
CA SER A 484 -0.17 -13.42 31.19
C SER A 484 -0.30 -12.50 29.97
N LYS A 485 0.62 -11.55 29.84
CA LYS A 485 0.67 -10.52 28.76
C LYS A 485 0.74 -11.07 27.32
N GLU A 486 0.74 -12.39 27.12
CA GLU A 486 0.91 -13.04 25.81
C GLU A 486 -0.38 -13.13 24.99
N SER A 487 -1.56 -12.86 25.58
CA SER A 487 -2.87 -12.98 24.90
C SER A 487 -3.52 -11.65 24.49
N VAL A 488 -2.90 -10.51 24.79
CA VAL A 488 -3.44 -9.18 24.46
C VAL A 488 -2.87 -8.70 23.12
N VAL A 489 -3.72 -8.45 22.12
CA VAL A 489 -3.34 -7.93 20.77
C VAL A 489 -2.75 -6.50 20.83
N GLY A 490 -2.55 -5.95 22.03
CA GLY A 490 -2.18 -4.57 22.33
C GLY A 490 -3.39 -3.68 22.54
N ASP A 491 -3.15 -2.45 23.02
CA ASP A 491 -4.18 -1.43 23.10
C ASP A 491 -4.52 -0.91 21.68
N LEU A 492 -5.69 -1.29 21.17
CA LEU A 492 -6.19 -0.80 19.88
C LEU A 492 -6.58 0.68 19.92
N THR A 493 -6.75 1.25 21.12
CA THR A 493 -7.15 2.65 21.31
C THR A 493 -6.09 3.62 20.82
N GLU A 494 -4.82 3.37 21.15
CA GLU A 494 -3.70 4.20 20.69
C GLU A 494 -3.48 4.09 19.17
N ARG A 495 -3.80 2.92 18.60
CA ARG A 495 -3.57 2.62 17.17
C ARG A 495 -4.69 3.07 16.25
N LEU A 496 -5.94 2.80 16.64
CA LEU A 496 -7.13 2.98 15.81
C LEU A 496 -8.05 4.08 16.34
N GLY A 497 -7.83 4.53 17.57
CA GLY A 497 -8.66 5.52 18.24
C GLY A 497 -9.71 4.92 19.17
N VAL A 498 -10.38 5.79 19.91
CA VAL A 498 -11.40 5.43 20.91
C VAL A 498 -12.72 5.07 20.23
N LEU A 499 -13.29 3.93 20.62
CA LEU A 499 -14.67 3.57 20.28
C LEU A 499 -15.65 4.46 21.05
N LYS A 500 -16.39 5.32 20.33
CA LYS A 500 -17.47 6.12 20.91
C LYS A 500 -18.73 5.28 21.03
N ILE A 501 -19.26 5.14 22.24
CA ILE A 501 -20.49 4.39 22.51
C ILE A 501 -21.58 5.39 22.90
N SER A 502 -22.67 5.40 22.17
CA SER A 502 -23.82 6.24 22.48
C SER A 502 -24.66 5.64 23.60
N GLY A 503 -25.08 6.48 24.56
CA GLY A 503 -25.96 6.06 25.66
C GLY A 503 -27.44 5.91 25.28
N GLY A 504 -27.82 6.27 24.04
CA GLY A 504 -29.21 6.25 23.60
C GLY A 504 -29.38 5.79 22.15
N LYS A 505 -30.42 5.00 21.88
CA LYS A 505 -30.70 4.39 20.56
C LYS A 505 -30.78 5.39 19.39
N LYS A 506 -31.16 6.65 19.66
CA LYS A 506 -31.25 7.72 18.64
C LYS A 506 -29.88 8.21 18.16
N LEU A 507 -28.82 7.99 18.92
CA LEU A 507 -27.45 8.42 18.62
C LEU A 507 -26.58 7.28 18.07
N ILE A 508 -27.18 6.15 17.67
CA ILE A 508 -26.45 4.96 17.21
C ILE A 508 -25.55 5.22 15.99
N ARG A 509 -25.89 6.23 15.19
CA ARG A 509 -25.06 6.69 14.04
C ARG A 509 -23.69 7.19 14.48
N GLU A 510 -23.57 7.73 15.69
CA GLU A 510 -22.32 8.21 16.28
C GLU A 510 -21.44 7.07 16.82
N SER A 511 -21.99 5.86 16.93
CA SER A 511 -21.29 4.68 17.45
C SER A 511 -20.77 3.73 16.38
N ARG A 512 -21.05 4.02 15.10
CA ARG A 512 -20.55 3.22 13.99
C ARG A 512 -19.24 3.81 13.48
N ALA A 513 -18.22 2.97 13.46
CA ALA A 513 -16.90 3.32 12.92
C ALA A 513 -16.34 2.14 12.13
N LEU A 514 -15.52 2.46 11.12
CA LEU A 514 -14.72 1.50 10.38
C LEU A 514 -13.24 1.89 10.56
N PHE A 515 -12.45 0.93 11.03
CA PHE A 515 -11.01 1.04 11.16
C PHE A 515 -10.34 0.07 10.20
N THR A 516 -9.18 0.44 9.69
CA THR A 516 -8.36 -0.40 8.81
C THR A 516 -6.96 -0.48 9.38
N ASP A 517 -6.36 -1.67 9.40
CA ASP A 517 -5.00 -1.87 9.89
C ASP A 517 -4.39 -3.08 9.18
N ASP A 518 -3.16 -2.94 8.69
CA ASP A 518 -2.44 -4.02 7.99
C ASP A 518 -1.51 -4.83 8.91
N ASN A 519 -1.33 -4.40 10.17
CA ASN A 519 -0.38 -4.92 11.15
C ASN A 519 -1.08 -5.51 12.39
N ILE A 520 -2.36 -5.91 12.29
CA ILE A 520 -3.01 -6.65 13.38
C ILE A 520 -2.61 -8.13 13.24
N PRO A 521 -1.92 -8.73 14.23
CA PRO A 521 -1.64 -10.15 14.24
C PRO A 521 -2.95 -10.91 14.45
N VAL A 522 -3.63 -11.26 13.36
CA VAL A 522 -4.75 -12.18 13.44
C VAL A 522 -4.19 -13.59 13.32
N THR A 523 -3.93 -14.23 14.47
CA THR A 523 -3.67 -15.67 14.52
C THR A 523 -4.95 -16.40 14.12
N VAL A 524 -5.14 -16.59 12.81
CA VAL A 524 -6.14 -17.53 12.31
C VAL A 524 -5.54 -18.93 12.43
N THR A 525 -5.53 -19.49 13.65
CA THR A 525 -5.35 -20.93 13.77
C THR A 525 -6.55 -21.59 13.12
N THR A 526 -6.30 -22.37 12.07
CA THR A 526 -7.28 -23.18 11.33
C THR A 526 -8.04 -24.21 12.18
N ARG A 527 -7.83 -24.25 13.50
CA ARG A 527 -8.55 -25.09 14.46
C ARG A 527 -10.01 -24.68 14.71
N PHE A 528 -10.51 -23.59 14.11
CA PHE A 528 -11.90 -23.16 14.31
C PHE A 528 -12.92 -23.75 13.31
N LEU A 529 -12.49 -24.56 12.33
CA LEU A 529 -13.37 -25.06 11.26
C LEU A 529 -13.83 -26.53 11.41
N GLU A 530 -13.65 -27.16 12.56
CA GLU A 530 -14.16 -28.53 12.79
C GLU A 530 -15.37 -28.62 13.74
N ASN A 531 -15.94 -27.50 14.20
CA ASN A 531 -17.15 -27.52 15.04
C ASN A 531 -18.19 -26.48 14.61
N LEU A 532 -18.80 -26.68 13.44
CA LEU A 532 -20.18 -26.29 13.19
C LEU A 532 -20.94 -27.44 12.55
#